data_AF-A0AA37KBI0-F1
#
_entry.id   AF-A0AA37KBI0-F1
#
_cell.length_a   1.000
_cell.length_b   1.000
_cell.length_c   1.000
_cell.angle_alpha   90.00
_cell.angle_beta   90.00
_cell.angle_gamma   90.00
#
_symmetry.space_group_name_H-M   'P 1'
#
loop_
_entity.id
_entity.type
_entity.pdbx_description
1 polymer ?
#
loop_
_entity_poly.entity_id
_entity_poly.type
_entity_poly.pdbx_seq_one_letter_code
_entity_poly.pdbx_strand_id
1 'polypeptide(L)'
;MNDRSIGICYEGGLDESDHPSDTRTYAQKCSLLDLLRQLRRDYPEAKIAGHCQLSPYIRKACPCFDAREEYAGLEEELSRK
;
A
#
# COMPACT_ATOMS: atom_id res chain seq x y z
N MET A 1 0.91 3.46 -17.82
CA MET A 1 0.51 3.58 -16.40
C MET A 1 1.78 3.79 -15.61
N ASN A 2 2.18 5.04 -15.38
CA ASN A 2 3.29 5.43 -14.48
C ASN A 2 3.40 6.96 -14.36
N ASP A 3 2.69 7.74 -15.18
CA ASP A 3 2.72 9.19 -15.21
C ASP A 3 1.87 9.84 -14.10
N ARG A 4 0.91 9.11 -13.51
CA ARG A 4 0.00 9.59 -12.45
C ARG A 4 -0.08 8.66 -11.25
N SER A 5 1.05 8.07 -10.86
CA SER A 5 1.11 7.14 -9.71
C SER A 5 2.46 7.21 -9.02
N ILE A 6 2.46 7.06 -7.69
CA ILE A 6 3.67 6.87 -6.88
C ILE A 6 3.74 5.39 -6.50
N GLY A 7 4.82 4.72 -6.90
CA GLY A 7 5.09 3.34 -6.50
C GLY A 7 5.89 3.29 -5.21
N ILE A 8 5.40 2.55 -4.22
CA ILE A 8 6.10 2.30 -2.95
C ILE A 8 6.34 0.80 -2.83
N CYS A 9 7.56 0.40 -2.47
CA CYS A 9 7.93 -0.98 -2.23
C CYS A 9 8.40 -1.15 -0.78
N TYR A 10 8.11 -2.32 -0.20
CA TYR A 10 8.74 -2.78 1.03
C TYR A 10 9.57 -4.02 0.70
N GLU A 11 10.62 -4.25 1.49
CA GLU A 11 11.48 -5.43 1.34
C GLU A 11 10.82 -6.67 1.96
N GLY A 12 10.76 -7.76 1.19
CA GLY A 12 10.11 -9.02 1.56
C GLY A 12 8.99 -9.40 0.57
N GLY A 13 7.98 -10.12 1.06
CA GLY A 13 6.83 -10.53 0.27
C GLY A 13 6.77 -12.03 -0.04
N LEU A 14 7.73 -12.81 0.43
CA LEU A 14 7.82 -14.27 0.28
C LEU A 14 8.09 -14.92 1.64
N ASP A 15 7.46 -16.06 1.92
CA ASP A 15 7.79 -16.91 3.07
C ASP A 15 9.01 -17.79 2.82
N GLU A 16 9.38 -18.64 3.79
CA GLU A 16 10.53 -19.54 3.71
C GLU A 16 10.41 -20.61 2.59
N SER A 17 9.21 -20.79 2.03
CA SER A 17 8.91 -21.72 0.93
C SER A 17 8.70 -21.01 -0.41
N ASP A 18 9.12 -19.75 -0.54
CA ASP A 18 8.94 -18.90 -1.72
C ASP A 18 7.47 -18.62 -2.09
N HIS A 19 6.53 -18.74 -1.15
CA HIS A 19 5.14 -18.37 -1.40
C HIS A 19 4.87 -16.91 -1.04
N PRO A 20 4.01 -16.20 -1.81
CA PRO A 20 3.62 -14.84 -1.49
C PRO A 20 3.02 -14.70 -0.09
N SER A 21 3.61 -13.85 0.74
CA SER A 21 3.19 -13.62 2.12
C SER A 21 3.48 -12.18 2.57
N ASP A 22 2.62 -11.58 3.41
CA ASP A 22 2.93 -10.29 4.03
C ASP A 22 3.99 -10.47 5.11
N THR A 23 5.25 -10.24 4.75
CA THR A 23 6.39 -10.35 5.65
C THR A 23 6.86 -9.00 6.18
N ARG A 24 6.03 -7.94 6.09
CA ARG A 24 6.42 -6.61 6.57
C ARG A 24 6.74 -6.65 8.07
N THR A 25 7.90 -6.14 8.42
CA THR A 25 8.26 -5.87 9.81
C THR A 25 7.38 -4.77 10.40
N TYR A 26 7.26 -4.73 11.73
CA TYR A 26 6.56 -3.65 12.42
C TYR A 26 7.12 -2.27 12.03
N ALA A 27 8.44 -2.14 11.96
CA ALA A 27 9.11 -0.90 11.56
C ALA A 27 8.71 -0.47 10.13
N GLN A 28 8.70 -1.42 9.18
CA GLN A 28 8.23 -1.13 7.81
C GLN A 28 6.76 -0.71 7.78
N LYS A 29 5.88 -1.35 8.57
CA LYS A 29 4.46 -0.96 8.65
C LYS A 29 4.31 0.48 9.18
N CYS A 30 5.05 0.84 10.23
CA CYS A 30 5.06 2.20 10.78
C CYS A 30 5.57 3.23 9.76
N SER A 31 6.74 2.99 9.15
CA SER A 31 7.30 3.91 8.16
C SER A 31 6.39 4.07 6.93
N LEU A 32 5.75 2.99 6.49
CA LEU A 32 4.80 3.02 5.39
C LEU A 32 3.56 3.85 5.75
N LEU A 33 3.03 3.69 6.96
CA LEU A 33 1.89 4.47 7.45
C LEU A 33 2.20 5.97 7.49
N ASP A 34 3.37 6.35 7.99
CA ASP A 34 3.79 7.75 8.05
C ASP A 34 3.98 8.37 6.66
N LEU A 35 4.60 7.62 5.74
CA LEU A 35 4.75 8.05 4.34
C LEU A 35 3.38 8.22 3.67
N LEU A 36 2.46 7.27 3.84
CA LEU A 36 1.12 7.36 3.27
C LEU A 36 0.34 8.57 3.81
N ARG A 37 0.48 8.88 5.11
CA ARG A 37 -0.11 10.10 5.70
C ARG A 37 0.46 11.37 5.09
N GLN A 38 1.77 11.43 4.83
CA GLN A 38 2.40 12.57 4.18
C GLN A 38 1.90 12.73 2.74
N LEU A 39 1.95 11.66 1.94
CA LEU A 39 1.52 11.69 0.56
C LEU A 39 0.03 12.03 0.40
N ARG A 40 -0.83 11.58 1.32
CA ARG A 40 -2.24 11.97 1.29
C ARG A 40 -2.49 13.44 1.61
N ARG A 41 -1.59 14.10 2.37
CA ARG A 41 -1.66 15.56 2.57
C ARG A 41 -1.25 16.30 1.31
N ASP A 42 -0.19 15.83 0.65
CA ASP A 42 0.33 16.45 -0.57
C ASP A 42 -0.58 16.18 -1.79
N TYR A 43 -1.27 15.03 -1.79
CA TYR A 43 -2.19 14.59 -2.84
C TYR A 43 -3.53 14.12 -2.25
N PRO A 44 -4.43 15.04 -1.84
CA PRO A 44 -5.69 14.72 -1.15
C PRO A 44 -6.69 13.87 -1.93
N GLU A 45 -6.57 13.81 -3.26
CA GLU A 45 -7.42 12.98 -4.12
C GLU A 45 -6.80 11.62 -4.46
N ALA A 46 -5.54 11.38 -4.08
CA ALA A 46 -4.83 10.15 -4.41
C ALA A 46 -5.43 8.95 -3.66
N LYS A 47 -5.67 7.87 -4.39
CA LYS A 47 -6.19 6.61 -3.83
C LYS A 47 -5.03 5.68 -3.49
N ILE A 48 -5.13 5.02 -2.34
CA ILE A 48 -4.18 3.98 -1.93
C ILE A 48 -4.67 2.65 -2.46
N ALA A 49 -3.80 1.92 -3.17
CA ALA A 49 -4.13 0.60 -3.70
C ALA A 49 -2.86 -0.25 -3.83
N GLY A 50 -3.02 -1.55 -3.63
CA GLY A 50 -2.01 -2.56 -3.92
C GLY A 50 -1.91 -2.79 -5.43
N HIS A 51 -0.74 -3.28 -5.89
CA HIS A 51 -0.50 -3.55 -7.31
C HIS A 51 -1.52 -4.54 -7.89
N CYS A 52 -1.85 -5.60 -7.16
CA CYS A 52 -2.88 -6.57 -7.54
C CYS A 52 -4.29 -5.98 -7.67
N GLN A 53 -4.55 -4.82 -7.04
CA GLN A 53 -5.86 -4.18 -7.01
C GLN A 53 -6.05 -3.15 -8.14
N LEU A 54 -5.01 -2.84 -8.91
CA LEU A 54 -5.06 -1.82 -9.97
C LEU A 54 -5.90 -2.24 -11.19
N SER A 55 -6.06 -3.55 -11.41
CA SER A 55 -6.84 -4.08 -12.53
C SER A 55 -7.19 -5.55 -12.29
N PRO A 56 -8.38 -6.02 -12.72
CA PRO A 56 -8.75 -7.43 -12.63
C PRO A 56 -7.84 -8.37 -13.45
N TYR A 57 -7.05 -7.83 -14.37
CA TYR A 57 -6.12 -8.61 -15.19
C TYR A 57 -4.74 -8.81 -14.54
N ILE A 58 -4.46 -8.16 -13.40
CA ILE A 58 -3.19 -8.31 -12.69
C ILE A 58 -3.28 -9.52 -11.76
N ARG A 59 -2.59 -10.60 -12.13
CA ARG A 59 -2.51 -11.83 -11.32
C ARG A 59 -1.32 -11.87 -10.35
N LYS A 60 -0.64 -10.74 -10.15
CA LYS A 60 0.47 -10.65 -9.18
C LYS A 60 -0.09 -10.66 -7.77
N ALA A 61 0.59 -11.30 -6.83
CA ALA A 61 0.21 -11.29 -5.43
C ALA A 61 0.59 -9.96 -4.73
N CYS A 62 1.57 -9.23 -5.24
CA CYS A 62 2.04 -7.95 -4.68
C CYS A 62 0.87 -6.98 -4.40
N PRO A 63 0.76 -6.43 -3.18
CA PRO A 63 1.76 -6.38 -2.10
C PRO A 63 1.66 -7.52 -1.07
N CYS A 64 0.98 -8.62 -1.40
CA CYS A 64 0.74 -9.79 -0.55
C CYS A 64 -0.26 -9.55 0.60
N PHE A 65 -0.99 -8.43 0.56
CA PHE A 65 -2.11 -8.07 1.44
C PHE A 65 -3.09 -7.14 0.72
N ASP A 66 -4.28 -6.92 1.30
CA ASP A 66 -5.25 -5.94 0.80
C ASP A 66 -4.92 -4.53 1.32
N ALA A 67 -4.34 -3.69 0.46
CA ALA A 67 -3.94 -2.34 0.85
C ALA A 67 -5.12 -1.35 0.95
N ARG A 68 -6.26 -1.63 0.32
CA ARG A 68 -7.45 -0.76 0.44
C ARG A 68 -8.10 -0.96 1.80
N GLU A 69 -8.24 -2.21 2.22
CA GLU A 69 -8.78 -2.56 3.53
C GLU A 69 -7.88 -2.07 4.66
N GLU A 70 -6.57 -2.38 4.60
CA GLU A 70 -5.59 -2.01 5.61
C GLU A 70 -5.55 -0.49 5.88
N TYR A 71 -5.72 0.33 4.83
CA TYR A 71 -5.56 1.78 4.91
C TYR A 71 -6.86 2.58 4.78
N ALA A 72 -8.03 1.93 4.83
CA ALA A 72 -9.33 2.60 4.69
C ALA A 72 -9.51 3.77 5.69
N GLY A 73 -9.04 3.60 6.94
CA GLY A 73 -9.14 4.62 7.98
C GLY A 73 -8.28 5.88 7.75
N LEU A 74 -7.30 5.84 6.84
CA LEU A 74 -6.50 7.04 6.51
C LEU A 74 -7.30 8.10 5.76
N GLU A 75 -8.38 7.71 5.08
CA GLU A 75 -9.28 8.67 4.42
C GLU A 75 -10.06 9.50 5.46
N GLU A 76 -10.42 8.88 6.58
CA GLU A 76 -11.22 9.47 7.65
C GLU A 76 -10.39 10.38 8.58
N GLU A 77 -9.11 10.05 8.82
CA GLU A 77 -8.20 10.86 9.66
C GLU A 77 -7.95 12.26 9.08
N LEU A 78 -7.95 12.42 7.76
CA LEU A 78 -7.69 13.69 7.09
C LEU A 78 -8.94 14.58 6.98
N SER A 79 -10.13 13.99 6.88
CA SER A 79 -11.39 14.74 6.84
C SER A 79 -11.81 15.32 8.19
N ARG A 80 -11.14 14.91 9.29
CA ARG A 80 -11.38 15.37 10.66
C ARG A 80 -10.51 16.56 11.09
N LYS A 81 -9.68 17.09 10.19
CA LYS A 81 -8.88 18.30 10.40
C LYS A 81 -9.42 19.44 9.54
#